data_AF-A0A534NFT3-F1
#
_entry.id   AF-A0A534NFT3-F1
#
_cell.length_a   1.000
_cell.length_b   1.000
_cell.length_c   1.000
_cell.angle_alpha   90.00
_cell.angle_beta   90.00
_cell.angle_gamma   90.00
#
_symmetry.space_group_name_H-M   'P 1'
#
loop_
_entity.id
_entity.type
_entity.pdbx_description
1 polymer ?
#
loop_
_entity_poly.entity_id
_entity_poly.type
_entity_poly.pdbx_seq_one_letter_code
_entity_poly.pdbx_strand_id
1 'polypeptide(L)' 'MDLELRGKRAVITGGSVGIGLAVAHALASEGVDVAIVARDGARAEREAG' A
#
# COMPACT_ATOMS: atom_id res chain seq x y z
N MET A 1 3.61 -15.06 11.21
CA MET A 1 2.38 -14.92 12.00
C MET A 1 1.27 -14.75 10.99
N ASP A 2 0.16 -15.47 11.10
CA ASP A 2 -0.98 -15.27 10.21
C ASP A 2 -1.80 -14.08 10.72
N LEU A 3 -1.94 -13.04 9.90
CA LEU A 3 -2.70 -11.82 10.23
C LEU A 3 -4.14 -11.88 9.69
N GLU A 4 -4.50 -12.91 8.94
CA GLU A 4 -5.84 -13.09 8.34
C GLU A 4 -6.30 -11.88 7.49
N LEU A 5 -5.36 -11.19 6.83
CA LEU A 5 -5.63 -9.98 6.05
C LEU A 5 -5.88 -10.25 4.56
N ARG A 6 -5.65 -11.48 4.08
CA ARG A 6 -5.77 -11.84 2.67
C ARG A 6 -7.15 -11.50 2.10
N GLY A 7 -7.18 -10.84 0.95
CA GLY A 7 -8.41 -10.42 0.27
C GLY A 7 -9.12 -9.23 0.89
N LYS A 8 -8.57 -8.62 1.97
CA LYS A 8 -9.06 -7.33 2.48
C LYS A 8 -8.53 -6.18 1.60
N ARG A 9 -9.10 -5.00 1.82
CA ARG A 9 -8.70 -3.76 1.15
C ARG A 9 -8.10 -2.78 2.17
N ALA A 10 -7.02 -2.10 1.79
CA ALA A 10 -6.40 -1.06 2.61
C ALA A 10 -6.17 0.22 1.80
N VAL A 11 -6.41 1.38 2.42
CA VAL A 11 -6.12 2.70 1.84
C VAL A 11 -5.00 3.33 2.65
N ILE A 12 -3.87 3.62 2.00
CA ILE A 12 -2.69 4.18 2.66
C ILE A 12 -2.47 5.61 2.18
N THR A 13 -2.71 6.57 3.07
CA THR A 13 -2.39 7.99 2.82
C THR A 13 -0.89 8.24 3.01
N GLY A 14 -0.31 9.12 2.20
CA GLY A 14 1.14 9.29 2.16
C GLY A 14 1.89 8.02 1.73
N GLY A 15 1.20 7.08 1.06
CA GLY A 15 1.71 5.75 0.75
C GLY A 15 2.80 5.70 -0.32
N SER A 16 3.16 6.82 -0.93
CA SER A 16 4.13 6.86 -2.04
C SER A 16 5.59 6.98 -1.59
N VAL A 17 5.88 7.10 -0.29
CA VAL A 17 7.24 7.20 0.27
C VAL A 17 7.30 6.72 1.72
N GLY A 18 8.53 6.45 2.19
CA GLY A 18 8.84 6.29 3.61
C GLY A 18 8.03 5.18 4.28
N ILE A 19 7.50 5.47 5.48
CA ILE A 19 6.73 4.49 6.27
C ILE A 19 5.46 4.06 5.54
N GLY A 20 4.75 5.00 4.91
CA GLY A 20 3.52 4.69 4.17
C GLY A 20 3.77 3.67 3.06
N LEU A 21 4.85 3.85 2.30
CA LEU A 21 5.24 2.91 1.24
C LEU A 21 5.65 1.54 1.80
N ALA A 22 6.44 1.52 2.89
CA ALA A 22 6.82 0.27 3.54
C ALA A 22 5.59 -0.52 4.05
N VAL A 23 4.61 0.18 4.62
CA VAL A 23 3.35 -0.43 5.06
C VAL A 23 2.53 -0.94 3.87
N ALA A 24 2.45 -0.17 2.78
CA ALA A 24 1.75 -0.58 1.57
C ALA A 24 2.33 -1.89 1.01
N HIS A 25 3.65 -1.99 0.90
CA HIS A 25 4.33 -3.21 0.44
C HIS A 25 4.13 -4.40 1.39
N ALA A 26 4.21 -4.17 2.70
CA ALA A 26 3.98 -5.23 3.67
C ALA A 26 2.55 -5.80 3.56
N LEU A 27 1.53 -4.92 3.50
CA LEU A 27 0.14 -5.36 3.34
C LEU A 27 -0.11 -6.05 2.00
N ALA A 28 0.46 -5.53 0.91
CA ALA A 28 0.36 -6.17 -0.40
C ALA A 28 0.96 -7.58 -0.39
N SER A 29 2.11 -7.79 0.28
CA SER A 29 2.75 -9.10 0.42
C SER A 29 1.89 -10.12 1.20
N GLU A 30 1.00 -9.64 2.08
CA GLU A 30 0.00 -10.46 2.78
C GLU A 30 -1.25 -10.77 1.93
N GLY A 31 -1.31 -10.27 0.70
CA GLY A 31 -2.43 -10.45 -0.23
C GLY A 31 -3.60 -9.50 0.02
N VAL A 32 -3.31 -8.31 0.54
CA VAL A 32 -4.27 -7.20 0.68
C VAL A 32 -4.29 -6.41 -0.63
N ASP A 33 -5.47 -6.01 -1.09
CA ASP A 33 -5.63 -5.04 -2.16
C ASP A 33 -5.35 -3.63 -1.61
N VAL A 34 -4.25 -3.00 -2.01
CA VAL A 34 -3.79 -1.72 -1.45
C VAL A 34 -4.03 -0.57 -2.43
N ALA A 35 -4.64 0.51 -1.95
CA ALA A 35 -4.71 1.79 -2.64
C ALA A 35 -3.69 2.77 -2.03
N ILE A 36 -2.75 3.25 -2.85
CA ILE A 36 -1.77 4.27 -2.47
C ILE A 36 -2.34 5.65 -2.78
N VAL A 37 -2.38 6.52 -1.76
CA VAL A 37 -2.82 7.91 -1.90
C VAL A 37 -1.65 8.85 -1.60
N ALA A 38 -1.31 9.71 -2.55
CA ALA A 38 -0.30 10.75 -2.39
C ALA A 38 -0.65 12.00 -3.21
N ARG A 39 0.01 13.12 -2.86
CA ARG A 39 -0.14 14.40 -3.59
C ARG A 39 0.45 14.34 -5.01
N ASP A 40 1.55 13.61 -5.16
CA ASP A 40 2.21 13.38 -6.44
C ASP A 40 1.63 12.10 -7.07
N GLY A 41 0.69 12.26 -7.98
CA GLY A 41 0.00 11.15 -8.64
C GLY A 41 0.93 10.26 -9.45
N ALA A 42 1.89 10.87 -10.17
CA ALA A 42 2.87 10.10 -10.95
C ALA A 42 3.75 9.22 -10.06
N ARG A 43 4.07 9.67 -8.84
CA ARG A 43 4.74 8.83 -7.86
C ARG A 43 3.82 7.74 -7.32
N ALA A 44 2.59 8.06 -6.97
CA ALA A 44 1.63 7.06 -6.50
C ALA A 44 1.44 5.92 -7.52
N GLU A 45 1.31 6.25 -8.81
CA GLU A 45 1.19 5.27 -9.90
C GLU A 45 2.43 4.39 -10.05
N ARG A 46 3.65 4.97 -9.95
CA ARG A 46 4.89 4.17 -10.02
C ARG A 46 5.01 3.16 -8.90
N GLU A 47 4.64 3.55 -7.68
CA GLU A 47 4.76 2.68 -6.51
C GLU A 47 3.59 1.69 -6.36
N ALA A 48 2.47 1.93 -7.06
CA ALA A 48 1.31 1.03 -7.06
C ALA A 48 1.37 -0.07 -8.13
N GLY A 49 2.38 -0.01 -9.01
CA GLY A 49 2.56 -0.92 -10.15
C GLY A 49 2.93 -2.35 -9.80
#